data_AF-X0RWQ9-F1
#
_entry.id   AF-X0RWQ9-F1
#
_cell.length_a   1.000
_cell.length_b   1.000
_cell.length_c   1.000
_cell.angle_alpha   90.00
_cell.angle_beta   90.00
_cell.angle_gamma   90.00
#
_symmetry.space_group_name_H-M   'P 1'
#
loop_
_entity.id
_entity.type
_entity.pdbx_description
1 polymer ?
#
loop_
_entity_poly.entity_id
_entity_poly.type
_entity_poly.pdbx_seq_one_letter_code
_entity_poly.pdbx_strand_id
1 'polypeptide(L)'
;MQVDSTTRTYFDMLDKDITRAYSLAEKARALGKDPENKVDIPVAKDLAERVQGLVSIICPQLAKSGLAEGIRELEKQYEKNDER
;
A
#
# COMPACT_ATOMS: atom_id res chain seq x y z
N MET A 1 13.08 5.70 12.79
CA MET A 1 12.41 5.83 14.10
C MET A 1 12.53 4.50 14.82
N GLN A 2 13.18 4.43 15.99
CA GLN A 2 13.15 3.21 16.79
C GLN A 2 11.73 3.06 17.35
N VAL A 3 10.99 2.09 16.82
CA VAL A 3 9.63 1.76 17.27
C VAL A 3 9.79 0.84 18.48
N ASP A 4 9.16 1.18 19.61
CA ASP A 4 9.18 0.33 20.79
C ASP A 4 8.46 -1.02 20.54
N SER A 5 8.72 -2.01 21.39
CA SER A 5 8.19 -3.37 21.24
C SER A 5 6.65 -3.43 21.32
N THR A 6 6.03 -2.53 22.08
CA THR A 6 4.58 -2.46 22.24
C THR A 6 3.94 -1.94 20.95
N THR A 7 4.46 -0.84 20.43
CA THR A 7 4.02 -0.23 19.17
C THR A 7 4.22 -1.18 17.99
N ARG A 8 5.33 -1.92 17.95
CA ARG A 8 5.54 -2.97 16.93
C ARG A 8 4.47 -4.05 17.02
N THR A 9 4.22 -4.57 18.22
CA THR A 9 3.20 -5.62 18.44
C THR A 9 1.80 -5.15 18.04
N TYR A 10 1.48 -3.88 18.32
CA TYR A 10 0.24 -3.24 17.89
C TYR A 10 0.11 -3.20 16.36
N PHE A 11 1.14 -2.74 15.64
CA PHE A 11 1.11 -2.75 14.18
C PHE A 11 1.04 -4.16 13.59
N ASP A 12 1.75 -5.14 14.16
CA ASP A 12 1.68 -6.53 13.71
C ASP A 12 0.27 -7.12 13.88
N MET A 13 -0.44 -6.75 14.95
CA MET A 13 -1.85 -7.12 15.15
C MET A 13 -2.74 -6.52 14.06
N LEU A 14 -2.58 -5.22 13.77
CA LEU A 14 -3.34 -4.55 12.72
C LEU A 14 -3.08 -5.18 11.34
N ASP A 15 -1.81 -5.44 10.99
CA ASP A 15 -1.43 -6.05 9.71
C ASP A 15 -2.05 -7.45 9.54
N LYS A 16 -2.11 -8.25 10.63
CA LYS A 16 -2.77 -9.56 10.63
C LYS A 16 -4.27 -9.44 10.38
N ASP A 17 -4.94 -8.52 11.06
CA ASP A 17 -6.38 -8.34 10.91
C ASP A 17 -6.76 -7.78 9.54
N ILE A 18 -5.99 -6.83 9.01
CA ILE A 18 -6.13 -6.31 7.65
C ILE A 18 -5.97 -7.47 6.65
N THR A 19 -4.91 -8.26 6.75
CA THR A 19 -4.67 -9.40 5.84
C THR A 19 -5.83 -10.39 5.87
N ARG A 20 -6.35 -10.69 7.07
CA ARG A 20 -7.52 -11.57 7.24
C ARG A 20 -8.78 -11.00 6.59
N ALA A 21 -9.06 -9.71 6.80
CA ALA A 21 -10.21 -9.04 6.22
C ALA A 21 -10.15 -9.00 4.68
N TYR A 22 -8.99 -8.64 4.12
CA TYR A 22 -8.77 -8.62 2.68
C TYR A 22 -8.85 -10.00 2.04
N SER A 23 -8.31 -11.04 2.69
CA SER A 23 -8.45 -12.42 2.21
C SER A 23 -9.91 -12.87 2.12
N LEU A 24 -10.75 -12.47 3.09
CA LEU A 24 -12.18 -12.73 3.05
C LEU A 24 -12.87 -11.94 1.93
N ALA A 25 -12.53 -10.66 1.79
CA ALA A 25 -13.08 -9.79 0.75
C ALA A 25 -12.74 -10.31 -0.66
N GLU A 26 -11.49 -10.75 -0.90
CA GLU A 26 -11.08 -11.36 -2.17
C GLU A 26 -11.89 -12.62 -2.50
N LYS A 27 -12.10 -13.50 -1.51
CA LYS A 27 -12.94 -14.69 -1.69
C LYS A 27 -14.39 -14.33 -2.03
N ALA A 28 -14.91 -13.27 -1.43
CA ALA A 28 -16.26 -12.79 -1.71
C ALA A 28 -16.36 -12.19 -3.12
N ARG A 29 -15.40 -11.34 -3.51
CA ARG A 29 -15.32 -10.71 -4.84
C ARG A 29 -15.15 -11.73 -5.96
N ALA A 30 -14.37 -12.80 -5.73
CA ALA A 30 -14.20 -13.89 -6.68
C ALA A 30 -15.50 -14.66 -7.01
N LEU A 31 -16.59 -14.47 -6.25
CA LEU A 31 -17.90 -15.05 -6.57
C LEU A 31 -18.60 -14.36 -7.75
N GLY A 32 -18.07 -13.24 -8.26
CA GLY A 32 -18.62 -12.53 -9.42
C GLY A 32 -19.98 -11.89 -9.19
N LYS A 33 -20.27 -11.52 -7.94
CA LYS A 33 -21.53 -10.82 -7.56
C LYS A 33 -21.39 -9.29 -7.54
N ASP A 34 -20.17 -8.80 -7.63
CA ASP A 34 -19.82 -7.38 -7.71
C ASP A 34 -19.28 -7.05 -9.12
N PRO A 35 -19.19 -5.76 -9.50
CA PRO A 35 -18.67 -5.36 -10.81
C PRO A 35 -17.27 -5.86 -11.15
N GLU A 36 -16.44 -6.07 -10.12
CA GLU A 36 -15.06 -6.53 -10.23
C GLU A 36 -14.85 -7.80 -9.40
N ASN A 37 -14.06 -8.74 -9.93
CA ASN A 37 -13.78 -10.03 -9.29
C ASN A 37 -12.62 -9.99 -8.28
N LYS A 38 -12.12 -8.80 -7.97
CA LYS A 38 -11.00 -8.53 -7.07
C LYS A 38 -11.35 -7.42 -6.09
N VAL A 39 -10.56 -7.25 -5.04
CA VAL A 39 -10.68 -6.07 -4.16
C VAL A 39 -10.04 -4.86 -4.84
N ASP A 40 -10.80 -3.78 -4.97
CA ASP A 40 -10.37 -2.58 -5.70
C ASP A 40 -9.54 -1.60 -4.85
N ILE A 41 -9.60 -1.71 -3.52
CA ILE A 41 -8.92 -0.81 -2.60
C ILE A 41 -7.53 -1.38 -2.27
N PRO A 42 -6.42 -0.82 -2.75
CA PRO A 42 -5.10 -1.32 -2.40
C PRO A 42 -4.71 -0.93 -0.97
N VAL A 43 -4.00 -1.83 -0.28
CA VAL A 43 -3.35 -1.52 1.01
C VAL A 43 -1.99 -0.87 0.73
N ALA A 44 -1.68 0.21 1.44
CA ALA A 44 -0.40 0.90 1.35
C ALA A 44 0.15 1.14 2.76
N LYS A 45 1.45 0.85 2.96
CA LYS A 45 2.13 0.97 4.27
C LYS A 45 2.68 2.37 4.52
N ASP A 46 3.00 3.11 3.47
CA ASP A 46 3.58 4.44 3.57
C ASP A 46 3.10 5.40 2.47
N LEU A 47 3.65 6.61 2.46
CA LEU A 47 3.31 7.63 1.47
C LEU A 47 3.67 7.20 0.05
N ALA A 48 4.85 6.59 -0.13
CA ALA A 48 5.36 6.20 -1.43
C ALA A 48 4.47 5.12 -2.08
N GLU A 49 4.04 4.12 -1.31
CA GLU A 49 3.10 3.10 -1.77
C GLU A 49 1.71 3.67 -2.08
N ARG A 50 1.23 4.66 -1.30
CA ARG A 50 -0.03 5.35 -1.62
C ARG A 50 0.05 6.08 -2.96
N VAL A 51 1.15 6.81 -3.20
CA VAL A 51 1.35 7.52 -4.48
C VAL A 51 1.38 6.53 -5.64
N GLN A 52 2.16 5.45 -5.52
CA GLN A 52 2.20 4.41 -6.56
C GLN A 52 0.82 3.79 -6.78
N GLY A 53 0.11 3.40 -5.73
CA GLY A 53 -1.22 2.79 -5.83
C GLY A 53 -2.23 3.69 -6.54
N LEU A 54 -2.27 4.99 -6.19
CA LEU A 54 -3.21 5.94 -6.79
C LEU A 54 -2.88 6.26 -8.25
N VAL A 55 -1.62 6.57 -8.55
CA VAL A 55 -1.22 6.93 -9.92
C VAL A 55 -1.36 5.73 -10.87
N SER A 56 -1.20 4.51 -10.36
CA SER A 56 -1.37 3.29 -11.14
C SER A 56 -2.79 3.06 -11.67
N ILE A 57 -3.80 3.72 -11.08
CA ILE A 57 -5.19 3.69 -11.58
C ILE A 57 -5.26 4.37 -12.95
N ILE A 58 -4.52 5.46 -13.13
CA ILE A 58 -4.48 6.25 -14.37
C ILE A 58 -3.42 5.71 -15.32
N CYS A 59 -2.29 5.24 -14.77
CA CYS A 59 -1.12 4.76 -15.50
C CYS A 59 -0.75 3.32 -15.04
N PRO A 60 -1.44 2.27 -15.54
CA PRO A 60 -1.27 0.89 -15.08
C PRO A 60 0.17 0.36 -15.14
N GLN A 61 0.99 0.89 -16.05
CA GLN A 61 2.41 0.57 -16.18
C GLN A 61 3.23 0.89 -14.93
N LEU A 62 2.74 1.80 -14.07
CA LEU A 62 3.42 2.21 -12.84
C LEU A 62 3.17 1.28 -11.65
N ALA A 63 2.20 0.36 -11.77
CA ALA A 63 1.87 -0.57 -10.67
C ALA A 63 3.06 -1.45 -10.24
N LYS A 64 4.00 -1.69 -11.15
CA LYS A 64 5.20 -2.52 -10.94
C LYS A 64 6.48 -1.85 -11.42
N SER A 65 6.48 -0.51 -11.54
CA SER A 65 7.65 0.22 -12.05
C SER A 65 8.73 0.48 -11.01
N GLY A 66 8.47 0.16 -9.74
CA GLY A 66 9.35 0.51 -8.62
C GLY A 66 9.28 2.00 -8.25
N LEU A 67 8.15 2.66 -8.52
CA LEU A 67 7.95 4.09 -8.24
C LEU A 67 8.10 4.38 -6.74
N ALA A 68 7.54 3.54 -5.88
CA ALA A 68 7.64 3.70 -4.44
C ALA A 68 9.09 3.63 -3.95
N GLU A 69 9.90 2.71 -4.47
CA GLU A 69 11.34 2.62 -4.21
C GLU A 69 12.07 3.87 -4.68
N GLY A 70 11.75 4.36 -5.88
CA GLY A 70 12.29 5.61 -6.42
C GLY A 70 12.00 6.81 -5.53
N ILE A 71 10.74 6.97 -5.08
CA ILE A 71 10.35 8.03 -4.14
C ILE A 71 11.15 7.93 -2.83
N ARG A 72 11.27 6.72 -2.25
CA ARG A 72 12.02 6.53 -1.00
C ARG A 72 13.51 6.85 -1.17
N GLU A 73 14.09 6.58 -2.33
CA GLU A 73 15.48 6.90 -2.59
C GLU A 73 15.69 8.41 -2.77
N LEU A 74 14.78 9.06 -3.49
CA LEU A 74 14.76 10.52 -3.61
C LEU A 74 14.54 11.19 -2.25
N GLU A 75 13.65 10.70 -1.38
CA GLU A 75 13.45 11.21 -0.02
C GLU A 75 14.64 10.95 0.94
N LYS A 76 15.61 10.12 0.55
CA LYS A 76 16.89 10.01 1.29
C LYS A 76 17.92 11.00 0.77
N GLN A 77 17.92 11.23 -0.54
CA GLN A 77 18.84 12.16 -1.20
C GLN A 77 18.43 13.62 -0.97
N TYR A 78 17.12 13.86 -1.00
CA TYR A 78 16.42 15.12 -0.79
C TYR A 78 15.54 14.99 0.44
N GLU A 79 15.25 16.08 1.13
CA GLU A 79 14.32 16.03 2.26
C GLU A 79 12.89 15.76 1.78
N LYS A 80 12.03 15.31 2.70
CA LYS A 80 10.62 15.06 2.36
C LYS A 80 9.94 16.37 1.93
N ASN A 81 9.26 16.32 0.79
CA ASN A 81 8.61 17.47 0.16
C ASN A 81 9.59 18.60 -0.21
N ASP A 82 10.84 18.27 -0.55
CA ASP A 82 11.74 19.25 -1.17
C ASP A 82 11.18 19.67 -2.54
N GLU A 83 11.01 20.98 -2.73
CA GLU A 83 10.42 21.59 -3.93
C GLU A 83 11.47 21.96 -4.99
N ARG A 84 12.75 21.68 -4.73
CA ARG A 84 13.89 22.16 -5.52
C ARG A 84 14.37 21.21 -6.60
#